data_AF-A0A379WGU8-F1
#
_entry.id   AF-A0A379WGU8-F1
#
_cell.length_a   1.000
_cell.length_b   1.000
_cell.length_c   1.000
_cell.angle_alpha   90.00
_cell.angle_beta   90.00
_cell.angle_gamma   90.00
#
_symmetry.space_group_name_H-M   'P 1'
#
loop_
_entity.id
_entity.type
_entity.pdbx_description
1 polymer ?
#
loop_
_entity_poly.entity_id
_entity_poly.type
_entity_poly.pdbx_seq_one_letter_code
_entity_poly.pdbx_strand_id
1 'polypeptide(L)'
;MKKIAIIGSSGGNLYNLGGAEPEKLLQEIYQQCEAAGVNVAAVQFIAAEASMDVAKPDTPASVYALTTENQQKPQRIFQGKLSEVNTSVVESDRQIAEMIRRGEIDGIVVMSADPVKANQAVFAAAVEMKTPIVGTGGTSMALVAAKGANVVATSGTTGTTSRTRAVSFVASLCKHWGIKYKPQLGSASPSQSGSGKSLLKRFNIRSIMIPALPGFIAMAIVLALSHIPGLEKLNDIFEILLKGLPVLVAVLAAKQISELDEVSIVAGVVAGVLSVEGGLIGGIIGGVMAGIFVRWLFELCLNWRFPMTTVNIVAGGISGLAAGLVMHYLLSPLALSAGNYIKLAIESTLAFSPILAGLLAGLVIWPAILGGVYHAVILPLVLLEMEKSGVSFLGAVDMVGLVMVAAGINLANVIAPREKSEAAVATPACSLTWVLAPLLNPPIPSCSPTKLFLAPPFFGPGWAA
;
A
#
# COMPACT_ATOMS: atom_id res chain seq x y z
N MET A 1 6.65 31.24 -9.79
CA MET A 1 6.37 29.79 -9.69
C MET A 1 6.95 29.14 -10.93
N LYS A 2 7.72 28.06 -10.81
CA LYS A 2 8.34 27.41 -11.98
C LYS A 2 7.29 26.61 -12.74
N LYS A 3 7.39 26.61 -14.07
CA LYS A 3 6.45 25.91 -14.97
C LYS A 3 7.16 24.78 -15.72
N ILE A 4 6.52 23.61 -15.81
CA ILE A 4 7.06 22.48 -16.56
C ILE A 4 6.15 22.01 -17.69
N ALA A 5 6.74 21.37 -18.68
CA ALA A 5 6.02 20.56 -19.66
C ALA A 5 6.29 19.06 -19.42
N ILE A 6 5.26 18.23 -19.55
CA ILE A 6 5.38 16.77 -19.49
C ILE A 6 5.22 16.21 -20.91
N ILE A 7 6.27 15.58 -21.42
CA ILE A 7 6.33 15.08 -22.79
C ILE A 7 6.69 13.61 -22.77
N GLY A 8 5.86 12.77 -23.37
CA GLY A 8 6.16 11.35 -23.34
C GLY A 8 5.23 10.46 -24.12
N SER A 9 5.51 9.17 -23.99
CA SER A 9 4.64 8.09 -24.43
C SER A 9 4.64 6.96 -23.41
N SER A 10 3.69 6.04 -23.52
CA SER A 10 3.70 4.77 -22.78
C SER A 10 4.81 3.81 -23.24
N GLY A 11 5.81 4.27 -24.00
CA GLY A 11 6.67 3.43 -24.82
C GLY A 11 7.75 2.60 -24.13
N GLY A 12 8.07 1.48 -24.78
CA GLY A 12 9.09 0.51 -24.41
C GLY A 12 8.82 -0.13 -23.05
N ASN A 13 9.88 -0.27 -22.24
CA ASN A 13 9.78 -0.81 -20.89
C ASN A 13 8.90 0.02 -19.93
N LEU A 14 8.58 1.29 -20.26
CA LEU A 14 7.69 2.10 -19.45
C LEU A 14 6.26 1.53 -19.42
N TYR A 15 5.80 0.90 -20.52
CA TYR A 15 4.46 0.32 -20.64
C TYR A 15 4.12 -0.60 -19.46
N ASN A 16 4.99 -1.59 -19.23
CA ASN A 16 4.83 -2.60 -18.18
C ASN A 16 5.08 -2.06 -16.76
N LEU A 17 5.63 -0.87 -16.65
CA LEU A 17 6.03 -0.26 -15.38
C LEU A 17 5.18 0.98 -15.07
N GLY A 18 3.90 0.96 -15.44
CA GLY A 18 2.92 2.02 -15.17
C GLY A 18 2.55 2.89 -16.37
N GLY A 19 3.21 2.74 -17.52
CA GLY A 19 2.86 3.41 -18.78
C GLY A 19 1.51 2.95 -19.35
N ALA A 20 1.06 1.74 -19.01
CA ALA A 20 -0.28 1.24 -19.32
C ALA A 20 -1.40 2.00 -18.57
N GLU A 21 -1.07 2.70 -17.48
CA GLU A 21 -2.01 3.49 -16.68
C GLU A 21 -1.60 4.98 -16.67
N PRO A 22 -1.75 5.69 -17.81
CA PRO A 22 -1.26 7.05 -18.00
C PRO A 22 -1.83 8.04 -16.97
N GLU A 23 -3.10 7.87 -16.58
CA GLU A 23 -3.75 8.75 -15.59
C GLU A 23 -3.07 8.68 -14.23
N LYS A 24 -2.80 7.47 -13.72
CA LYS A 24 -2.09 7.27 -12.44
C LYS A 24 -0.66 7.79 -12.52
N LEU A 25 0.02 7.52 -13.63
CA LEU A 25 1.39 7.95 -13.86
C LEU A 25 1.52 9.47 -13.86
N LEU A 26 0.63 10.17 -14.59
CA LEU A 26 0.58 11.63 -14.61
C LEU A 26 0.18 12.18 -13.25
N GLN A 27 -0.82 11.59 -12.58
CA GLN A 27 -1.26 12.01 -11.25
C GLN A 27 -0.12 12.03 -10.23
N GLU A 28 0.75 11.02 -10.22
CA GLU A 28 1.92 10.99 -9.34
C GLU A 28 2.88 12.17 -9.63
N ILE A 29 3.09 12.53 -10.89
CA ILE A 29 3.90 13.71 -11.26
C ILE A 29 3.25 15.01 -10.76
N TYR A 30 1.93 15.15 -10.93
CA TYR A 30 1.19 16.32 -10.46
C TYR A 30 1.27 16.48 -8.94
N GLN A 31 1.12 15.40 -8.18
CA GLN A 31 1.24 15.43 -6.72
C GLN A 31 2.63 15.92 -6.27
N GLN A 32 3.69 15.44 -6.93
CA GLN A 32 5.04 15.91 -6.61
C GLN A 32 5.28 17.36 -7.05
N CYS A 33 4.71 17.79 -8.18
CA CYS A 33 4.79 19.19 -8.63
C CYS A 33 4.09 20.13 -7.65
N GLU A 34 2.90 19.76 -7.17
CA GLU A 34 2.17 20.50 -6.12
C GLU A 34 3.00 20.60 -4.83
N ALA A 35 3.61 19.49 -4.40
CA ALA A 35 4.50 19.46 -3.24
C ALA A 35 5.72 20.39 -3.38
N ALA A 36 6.19 20.61 -4.60
CA ALA A 36 7.32 21.47 -4.92
C ALA A 36 6.95 22.93 -5.21
N GLY A 37 5.66 23.26 -5.31
CA GLY A 37 5.21 24.57 -5.80
C GLY A 37 5.59 24.80 -7.27
N VAL A 38 5.54 23.75 -8.09
CA VAL A 38 5.80 23.76 -9.54
C VAL A 38 4.47 23.56 -10.26
N ASN A 39 4.23 24.35 -11.31
CA ASN A 39 3.02 24.23 -12.11
C ASN A 39 3.28 23.44 -13.40
N VAL A 40 2.32 22.61 -13.82
CA VAL A 40 2.38 21.93 -15.12
C VAL A 40 1.68 22.82 -16.15
N ALA A 41 2.44 23.38 -17.07
CA ALA A 41 1.93 24.31 -18.09
C ALA A 41 1.47 23.60 -19.37
N ALA A 42 2.05 22.43 -19.66
CA ALA A 42 1.70 21.65 -20.84
C ALA A 42 1.89 20.15 -20.59
N VAL A 43 1.05 19.34 -21.24
CA VAL A 43 1.16 17.87 -21.26
C VAL A 43 0.94 17.39 -22.69
N GLN A 44 1.83 16.53 -23.17
CA GLN A 44 1.64 15.74 -24.37
C GLN A 44 2.12 14.32 -24.09
N PHE A 45 1.17 13.43 -23.78
CA PHE A 45 1.46 12.03 -23.47
C PHE A 45 0.71 11.09 -24.41
N ILE A 46 1.45 10.30 -25.18
CA ILE A 46 0.91 9.31 -26.12
C ILE A 46 0.81 7.94 -25.43
N ALA A 47 -0.40 7.50 -25.12
CA ALA A 47 -0.65 6.19 -24.53
C ALA A 47 -1.07 5.18 -25.61
N ALA A 48 -0.15 4.35 -26.07
CA ALA A 48 -0.47 3.15 -26.87
C ALA A 48 -0.94 2.01 -25.97
N GLU A 49 -1.88 1.19 -26.46
CA GLU A 49 -2.39 -0.03 -25.81
C GLU A 49 -1.45 -1.24 -25.94
N ALA A 50 -0.21 -1.02 -26.38
CA ALA A 50 0.85 -2.00 -26.40
C ALA A 50 2.21 -1.32 -26.16
N SER A 51 3.22 -2.11 -25.77
CA SER A 51 4.59 -1.62 -25.71
C SER A 51 5.04 -1.12 -27.09
N MET A 52 5.63 0.08 -27.13
CA MET A 52 6.18 0.66 -28.37
C MET A 52 7.31 -0.17 -29.00
N ASP A 53 7.88 -1.15 -28.29
CA ASP A 53 8.86 -2.10 -28.85
C ASP A 53 8.21 -3.07 -29.86
N VAL A 54 6.90 -3.29 -29.73
CA VAL A 54 6.09 -4.19 -30.58
C VAL A 54 4.89 -3.49 -31.23
N ALA A 55 4.68 -2.20 -30.92
CA ALA A 55 3.57 -1.43 -31.46
C ALA A 55 3.71 -1.25 -32.97
N LYS A 56 2.57 -1.38 -33.64
CA LYS A 56 2.41 -1.20 -35.07
C LYS A 56 1.65 0.11 -35.35
N PRO A 57 1.70 0.65 -36.58
CA PRO A 57 0.98 1.87 -36.93
C PRO A 57 -0.53 1.83 -36.64
N ASP A 58 -1.14 0.65 -36.68
CA ASP A 58 -2.55 0.37 -36.42
C ASP A 58 -2.88 0.09 -34.95
N THR A 59 -1.87 0.07 -34.06
CA THR A 59 -2.08 -0.15 -32.63
C THR A 59 -2.96 0.96 -32.05
N PRO A 60 -4.02 0.62 -31.29
CA PRO A 60 -4.83 1.63 -30.62
C PRO A 60 -4.00 2.50 -29.69
N ALA A 61 -4.22 3.81 -29.75
CA ALA A 61 -3.52 4.78 -28.95
C ALA A 61 -4.41 5.99 -28.61
N SER A 62 -4.05 6.68 -27.54
CA SER A 62 -4.72 7.89 -27.06
C SER A 62 -3.71 8.99 -26.75
N VAL A 63 -4.13 10.24 -26.88
CA VAL A 63 -3.33 11.43 -26.49
C VAL A 63 -3.93 12.05 -25.24
N TYR A 64 -3.10 12.25 -24.23
CA TYR A 64 -3.43 13.03 -23.04
C TYR A 64 -2.76 14.39 -23.10
N ALA A 65 -3.57 15.44 -22.94
CA ALA A 65 -3.12 16.83 -22.92
C ALA A 65 -3.95 17.68 -21.95
N LEU A 66 -3.50 18.90 -21.68
CA LEU A 66 -4.31 19.89 -20.96
C LEU A 66 -5.27 20.55 -21.94
N THR A 67 -6.52 20.74 -21.50
CA THR A 67 -7.56 21.42 -22.29
C THR A 67 -7.74 22.85 -21.81
N THR A 68 -8.30 23.70 -22.68
CA THR A 68 -8.62 25.10 -22.35
C THR A 68 -9.62 25.20 -21.18
N GLU A 69 -10.47 24.19 -21.02
CA GLU A 69 -11.47 24.10 -19.95
C GLU A 69 -10.91 23.54 -18.64
N ASN A 70 -9.87 22.71 -18.70
CA ASN A 70 -9.25 22.10 -17.51
C ASN A 70 -7.72 22.13 -17.60
N GLN A 71 -7.14 23.20 -17.07
CA GLN A 71 -5.69 23.38 -16.97
C GLN A 71 -5.05 22.64 -15.78
N GLN A 72 -5.85 21.94 -14.95
CA GLN A 72 -5.35 21.31 -13.72
C GLN A 72 -5.18 19.79 -13.85
N LYS A 73 -5.85 19.14 -14.81
CA LYS A 73 -5.72 17.69 -15.01
C LYS A 73 -5.66 17.34 -16.50
N PRO A 74 -4.71 16.48 -16.91
CA PRO A 74 -4.64 16.01 -18.28
C PRO A 74 -5.87 15.15 -18.60
N GLN A 75 -6.47 15.38 -19.76
CA GLN A 75 -7.60 14.62 -20.27
C GLN A 75 -7.22 13.96 -21.59
N ARG A 76 -7.89 12.85 -21.91
CA ARG A 76 -7.78 12.21 -23.20
C ARG A 76 -8.48 13.08 -24.25
N ILE A 77 -7.69 13.69 -25.13
CA ILE A 77 -8.16 14.63 -26.17
C ILE A 77 -8.39 13.96 -27.52
N PHE A 78 -7.77 12.81 -27.76
CA PHE A 78 -7.88 12.08 -29.01
C PHE A 78 -7.65 10.58 -28.77
N GLN A 79 -8.36 9.74 -29.51
CA GLN A 79 -8.20 8.29 -29.53
C GLN A 79 -8.31 7.79 -30.97
N GLY A 80 -7.39 6.94 -31.38
CA GLY A 80 -7.32 6.42 -32.75
C GLY A 80 -6.18 5.43 -32.91
N LYS A 81 -5.73 5.22 -34.14
CA LYS A 81 -4.53 4.42 -34.42
C LYS A 81 -3.27 5.21 -34.06
N LEU A 82 -2.18 4.51 -33.75
CA LEU A 82 -0.90 5.14 -33.42
C LEU A 82 -0.40 6.09 -34.52
N SER A 83 -0.60 5.76 -35.80
CA SER A 83 -0.28 6.65 -36.92
C SER A 83 -1.09 7.96 -36.90
N GLU A 84 -2.38 7.86 -36.59
CA GLU A 84 -3.30 9.00 -36.51
C GLU A 84 -2.98 9.87 -35.29
N VAL A 85 -2.68 9.24 -34.16
CA VAL A 85 -2.21 9.88 -32.92
C VAL A 85 -0.90 10.62 -33.14
N ASN A 86 0.09 10.00 -33.79
CA ASN A 86 1.36 10.66 -34.10
C ASN A 86 1.18 11.88 -35.01
N THR A 87 0.16 11.89 -35.85
CA THR A 87 -0.17 13.03 -36.71
C THR A 87 -0.90 14.12 -35.92
N SER A 88 -1.81 13.75 -35.01
CA SER A 88 -2.61 14.72 -34.25
C SER A 88 -1.81 15.53 -33.23
N VAL A 89 -0.68 14.99 -32.74
CA VAL A 89 0.17 15.68 -31.77
C VAL A 89 1.12 16.72 -32.37
N VAL A 90 1.27 16.78 -33.70
CA VAL A 90 2.25 17.69 -34.36
C VAL A 90 1.94 19.16 -34.06
N GLU A 91 0.67 19.53 -34.06
CA GLU A 91 0.26 20.90 -33.75
C GLU A 91 0.48 21.23 -32.27
N SER A 92 0.18 20.29 -31.38
CA SER A 92 0.46 20.44 -29.94
C SER A 92 1.97 20.56 -29.67
N ASP A 93 2.81 19.77 -30.35
CA ASP A 93 4.27 19.83 -30.27
C ASP A 93 4.79 21.23 -30.66
N ARG A 94 4.25 21.83 -31.73
CA ARG A 94 4.60 23.21 -32.12
C ARG A 94 4.18 24.25 -31.08
N GLN A 95 2.97 24.14 -30.54
CA GLN A 95 2.47 25.06 -29.52
C GLN A 95 3.33 25.02 -28.24
N ILE A 96 3.69 23.82 -27.78
CA ILE A 96 4.57 23.66 -26.61
C ILE A 96 5.98 24.19 -26.92
N ALA A 97 6.49 23.98 -28.13
CA ALA A 97 7.78 24.53 -28.56
C ALA A 97 7.79 26.07 -28.53
N GLU A 98 6.70 26.72 -28.95
CA GLU A 98 6.57 28.17 -28.85
C GLU A 98 6.53 28.65 -27.39
N MET A 99 5.80 27.95 -26.51
CA MET A 99 5.80 28.25 -25.08
C MET A 99 7.21 28.18 -24.48
N ILE A 100 8.03 27.21 -24.89
CA ILE A 100 9.44 27.11 -24.48
C ILE A 100 10.23 28.33 -24.97
N ARG A 101 10.10 28.72 -26.25
CA ARG A 101 10.79 29.90 -26.81
C ARG A 101 10.37 31.21 -26.15
N ARG A 102 9.11 31.33 -25.74
CA ARG A 102 8.59 32.49 -24.98
C ARG A 102 9.04 32.51 -23.52
N GLY A 103 9.75 31.47 -23.05
CA GLY A 103 10.16 31.36 -21.65
C GLY A 103 9.01 31.04 -20.69
N GLU A 104 7.89 30.51 -21.20
CA GLU A 104 6.74 30.13 -20.38
C GLU A 104 6.92 28.75 -19.71
N ILE A 105 7.91 27.97 -20.17
CA ILE A 105 8.27 26.65 -19.61
C ILE A 105 9.73 26.69 -19.12
N ASP A 106 9.92 26.48 -17.83
CA ASP A 106 11.22 26.48 -17.15
C ASP A 106 11.92 25.12 -17.14
N GLY A 107 11.22 24.03 -17.46
CA GLY A 107 11.76 22.67 -17.41
C GLY A 107 10.88 21.64 -18.11
N ILE A 108 11.47 20.51 -18.51
CA ILE A 108 10.77 19.46 -19.26
C ILE A 108 10.94 18.12 -18.55
N VAL A 109 9.83 17.43 -18.31
CA VAL A 109 9.80 16.04 -17.84
C VAL A 109 9.54 15.13 -19.03
N VAL A 110 10.47 14.24 -19.32
CA VAL A 110 10.46 13.36 -20.50
C VAL A 110 10.23 11.91 -20.10
N MET A 111 9.32 11.24 -20.79
CA MET A 111 8.97 9.85 -20.49
C MET A 111 8.86 9.04 -21.77
N SER A 112 9.93 8.37 -22.19
CA SER A 112 9.94 7.60 -23.45
C SER A 112 9.40 8.40 -24.65
N ALA A 113 9.73 9.69 -24.75
CA ALA A 113 9.30 10.55 -25.85
C ALA A 113 10.00 10.18 -27.17
N ASP A 114 9.46 10.63 -28.31
CA ASP A 114 10.11 10.51 -29.62
C ASP A 114 10.67 11.88 -30.06
N PRO A 115 11.95 12.16 -29.77
CA PRO A 115 12.56 13.44 -30.09
C PRO A 115 12.88 13.65 -31.58
N VAL A 116 12.60 12.65 -32.42
CA VAL A 116 12.87 12.69 -33.87
C VAL A 116 11.59 12.94 -34.65
N LYS A 117 10.45 12.40 -34.21
CA LYS A 117 9.16 12.56 -34.91
C LYS A 117 8.16 13.34 -34.05
N ALA A 118 7.39 12.66 -33.21
CA ALA A 118 6.21 13.20 -32.56
C ALA A 118 6.48 14.38 -31.61
N ASN A 119 7.71 14.53 -31.12
CA ASN A 119 8.10 15.59 -30.19
C ASN A 119 9.26 16.46 -30.72
N GLN A 120 9.50 16.47 -32.04
CA GLN A 120 10.68 17.09 -32.63
C GLN A 120 10.79 18.58 -32.32
N ALA A 121 9.69 19.34 -32.41
CA ALA A 121 9.71 20.80 -32.25
C ALA A 121 10.00 21.19 -30.80
N VAL A 122 9.42 20.48 -29.82
CA VAL A 122 9.67 20.72 -28.40
C VAL A 122 11.15 20.56 -28.06
N PHE A 123 11.79 19.48 -28.53
CA PHE A 123 13.21 19.27 -28.23
C PHE A 123 14.12 20.24 -28.99
N ALA A 124 13.76 20.67 -30.20
CA ALA A 124 14.48 21.72 -30.89
C ALA A 124 14.45 23.05 -30.11
N ALA A 125 13.27 23.45 -29.64
CA ALA A 125 13.12 24.65 -28.79
C ALA A 125 13.85 24.50 -27.44
N ALA A 126 13.85 23.31 -26.84
CA ALA A 126 14.55 23.05 -25.58
C ALA A 126 16.08 23.17 -25.72
N VAL A 127 16.64 22.75 -26.86
CA VAL A 127 18.08 22.93 -27.18
C VAL A 127 18.40 24.40 -27.37
N GLU A 128 17.59 25.11 -28.15
CA GLU A 128 17.73 26.55 -28.42
C GLU A 128 17.72 27.37 -27.13
N MET A 129 16.76 27.10 -26.24
CA MET A 129 16.55 27.82 -24.99
C MET A 129 17.35 27.25 -23.80
N LYS A 130 18.10 26.15 -24.01
CA LYS A 130 18.83 25.40 -22.97
C LYS A 130 17.96 24.99 -21.77
N THR A 131 16.68 24.73 -22.01
CA THR A 131 15.71 24.36 -20.98
C THR A 131 16.14 23.05 -20.30
N PRO A 132 16.15 22.98 -18.96
CA PRO A 132 16.56 21.77 -18.24
C PRO A 132 15.57 20.61 -18.48
N ILE A 133 16.12 19.45 -18.82
CA ILE A 133 15.35 18.24 -19.13
C ILE A 133 15.68 17.15 -18.12
N VAL A 134 14.65 16.54 -17.55
CA VAL A 134 14.76 15.32 -16.73
C VAL A 134 13.87 14.25 -17.32
N GLY A 135 14.23 12.98 -17.20
CA GLY A 135 13.36 11.97 -17.77
C GLY A 135 13.82 10.52 -17.71
N THR A 136 13.02 9.67 -18.36
CA THR A 136 13.24 8.23 -18.51
C THR A 136 13.14 7.80 -19.97
N GLY A 137 13.67 6.61 -20.25
CA GLY A 137 13.67 5.99 -21.56
C GLY A 137 15.06 6.05 -22.14
N GLY A 138 15.82 4.95 -22.07
CA GLY A 138 17.24 4.91 -22.42
C GLY A 138 17.51 5.47 -23.82
N THR A 139 16.80 4.96 -24.82
CA THR A 139 16.91 5.43 -26.21
C THR A 139 16.44 6.88 -26.38
N SER A 140 15.29 7.24 -25.78
CA SER A 140 14.72 8.59 -25.86
C SER A 140 15.68 9.64 -25.29
N MET A 141 16.16 9.43 -24.06
CA MET A 141 17.08 10.35 -23.39
C MET A 141 18.45 10.41 -24.07
N ALA A 142 18.94 9.30 -24.64
CA ALA A 142 20.17 9.30 -25.43
C ALA A 142 20.05 10.16 -26.69
N LEU A 143 18.92 10.08 -27.40
CA LEU A 143 18.64 10.91 -28.58
C LEU A 143 18.49 12.39 -28.21
N VAL A 144 17.83 12.69 -27.08
CA VAL A 144 17.70 14.05 -26.55
C VAL A 144 19.07 14.64 -26.20
N ALA A 145 19.93 13.87 -25.53
CA ALA A 145 21.29 14.29 -25.20
C ALA A 145 22.16 14.48 -26.46
N ALA A 146 22.06 13.57 -27.45
CA ALA A 146 22.79 13.66 -28.71
C ALA A 146 22.43 14.91 -29.54
N LYS A 147 21.21 15.42 -29.39
CA LYS A 147 20.76 16.69 -30.00
C LYS A 147 21.31 17.94 -29.29
N GLY A 148 22.07 17.79 -28.20
CA GLY A 148 22.66 18.89 -27.45
C GLY A 148 21.74 19.51 -26.39
N ALA A 149 20.67 18.82 -25.99
CA ALA A 149 19.75 19.34 -24.98
C ALA A 149 20.38 19.31 -23.58
N ASN A 150 19.93 20.22 -22.71
CA ASN A 150 20.41 20.32 -21.33
C ASN A 150 19.77 19.24 -20.44
N VAL A 151 20.30 18.01 -20.50
CA VAL A 151 19.82 16.89 -19.69
C VAL A 151 20.40 16.99 -18.27
N VAL A 152 19.54 17.33 -17.31
CA VAL A 152 19.88 17.50 -15.89
C VAL A 152 19.97 16.16 -15.17
N ALA A 153 19.05 15.25 -15.47
CA ALA A 153 19.01 13.93 -14.85
C ALA A 153 18.32 12.91 -15.75
N THR A 154 18.85 11.69 -15.75
CA THR A 154 18.23 10.53 -16.38
C THR A 154 17.91 9.49 -15.32
N SER A 155 16.73 8.88 -15.42
CA SER A 155 16.35 7.74 -14.59
C SER A 155 16.11 6.52 -15.45
N GLY A 156 16.58 5.37 -14.98
CA GLY A 156 16.17 4.07 -15.52
C GLY A 156 14.70 3.81 -15.20
N THR A 157 14.08 2.90 -15.96
CA THR A 157 12.75 2.38 -15.65
C THR A 157 12.83 1.13 -14.77
N THR A 158 13.89 0.32 -14.91
CA THR A 158 14.10 -0.91 -14.14
C THR A 158 14.16 -0.64 -12.64
N GLY A 159 13.34 -1.36 -11.88
CA GLY A 159 13.26 -1.25 -10.43
C GLY A 159 12.65 0.06 -9.93
N THR A 160 11.96 0.82 -10.79
CA THR A 160 11.28 2.08 -10.43
C THR A 160 9.77 1.99 -10.65
N THR A 161 9.05 2.78 -9.86
CA THR A 161 7.58 2.91 -9.88
C THR A 161 7.18 4.29 -10.38
N SER A 162 5.91 4.48 -10.75
CA SER A 162 5.39 5.79 -11.15
C SER A 162 5.70 6.88 -10.11
N ARG A 163 5.47 6.59 -8.81
CA ARG A 163 5.77 7.49 -7.70
C ARG A 163 7.25 7.82 -7.58
N THR A 164 8.11 6.81 -7.53
CA THR A 164 9.56 7.02 -7.34
C THR A 164 10.17 7.80 -8.53
N ARG A 165 9.69 7.57 -9.76
CA ARG A 165 10.09 8.37 -10.93
C ARG A 165 9.61 9.81 -10.84
N ALA A 166 8.35 10.04 -10.49
CA ALA A 166 7.82 11.39 -10.28
C ALA A 166 8.65 12.18 -9.26
N VAL A 167 8.99 11.53 -8.13
CA VAL A 167 9.86 12.13 -7.11
C VAL A 167 11.23 12.49 -7.69
N SER A 168 11.83 11.61 -8.49
CA SER A 168 13.11 11.85 -9.16
C SER A 168 13.11 13.07 -10.07
N PHE A 169 12.09 13.17 -10.92
CA PHE A 169 11.96 14.24 -11.91
C PHE A 169 11.87 15.60 -11.20
N VAL A 170 10.96 15.70 -10.24
CA VAL A 170 10.73 16.93 -9.50
C VAL A 170 11.92 17.26 -8.60
N ALA A 171 12.53 16.28 -7.92
CA ALA A 171 13.73 16.50 -7.12
C ALA A 171 14.89 17.05 -7.94
N SER A 172 15.11 16.49 -9.14
CA SER A 172 16.20 16.89 -10.03
C SER A 172 16.00 18.31 -10.55
N LEU A 173 14.78 18.67 -10.97
CA LEU A 173 14.44 20.03 -11.40
C LEU A 173 14.53 21.03 -10.24
N CYS A 174 13.97 20.71 -9.08
CA CYS A 174 14.05 21.58 -7.90
C CYS A 174 15.49 21.83 -7.48
N LYS A 175 16.33 20.80 -7.51
CA LYS A 175 17.76 20.94 -7.20
C LYS A 175 18.50 21.77 -8.23
N HIS A 176 18.13 21.68 -9.51
CA HIS A 176 18.66 22.55 -10.57
C HIS A 176 18.27 24.02 -10.35
N TRP A 177 17.04 24.28 -9.91
CA TRP A 177 16.54 25.64 -9.63
C TRP A 177 16.88 26.16 -8.23
N GLY A 178 17.51 25.36 -7.36
CA GLY A 178 17.77 25.74 -5.96
C GLY A 178 16.51 25.82 -5.08
N ILE A 179 15.42 25.17 -5.49
CA ILE A 179 14.14 25.15 -4.75
C ILE A 179 14.18 24.02 -3.71
N LYS A 180 13.77 24.33 -2.48
CA LYS A 180 13.60 23.31 -1.44
C LYS A 180 12.39 22.45 -1.78
N TYR A 181 12.62 21.15 -1.90
CA TYR A 181 11.60 20.17 -2.20
C TYR A 181 11.58 19.07 -1.15
N LYS A 182 10.39 18.72 -0.67
CA LYS A 182 10.17 17.58 0.21
C LYS A 182 9.18 16.63 -0.49
N PRO A 183 9.60 15.41 -0.87
CA PRO A 183 8.73 14.46 -1.54
C PRO A 183 7.48 14.13 -0.74
N GLN A 184 6.34 14.02 -1.44
CA GLN A 184 5.11 13.45 -0.89
C GLN A 184 5.12 11.95 -1.17
N LEU A 185 5.39 11.14 -0.15
CA LEU A 185 5.48 9.69 -0.31
C LEU A 185 4.10 9.00 -0.10
N GLY A 186 3.19 9.64 0.64
CA GLY A 186 1.87 9.09 0.99
C GLY A 186 0.75 9.50 0.04
N SER A 187 -0.28 8.64 -0.04
CA SER A 187 -1.53 8.95 -0.74
C SER A 187 -2.28 10.05 -0.01
N ALA A 188 -2.31 11.25 -0.57
CA ALA A 188 -3.18 12.32 -0.10
C ALA A 188 -4.64 11.94 -0.43
N SER A 189 -5.39 11.42 0.55
CA SER A 189 -6.85 11.65 0.53
C SER A 189 -7.09 13.16 0.69
N PRO A 190 -8.04 13.76 -0.06
CA PRO A 190 -8.28 15.21 -0.07
C PRO A 190 -8.68 15.82 1.30
N SER A 191 -8.89 15.01 2.32
CA SER A 191 -9.26 15.40 3.69
C SER A 191 -8.12 15.35 4.72
N GLN A 192 -6.87 15.07 4.30
CA GLN A 192 -5.69 15.16 5.17
C GLN A 192 -4.61 16.08 4.59
N SER A 193 -5.01 17.27 4.14
CA SER A 193 -4.10 18.39 3.96
C SER A 193 -3.64 18.88 5.34
N GLY A 194 -2.47 18.40 5.76
CA GLY A 194 -1.79 18.85 6.97
C GLY A 194 -1.48 17.72 7.93
N SER A 195 -0.24 17.24 7.87
CA SER A 195 0.72 17.53 8.95
C SER A 195 1.98 16.69 8.77
N GLY A 196 3.11 17.27 9.19
CA GLY A 196 4.25 16.50 9.67
C GLY A 196 3.87 15.68 10.89
N LYS A 197 2.97 14.70 10.73
CA LYS A 197 2.68 13.69 11.76
C LYS A 197 3.99 12.95 12.00
N SER A 198 4.50 13.09 13.23
CA SER A 198 5.62 12.33 13.76
C SER A 198 5.53 10.86 13.32
N LEU A 199 6.67 10.23 12.99
CA LEU A 199 6.74 8.82 12.59
C LEU A 199 5.94 7.91 13.56
N LEU A 200 5.90 8.28 14.85
CA LEU A 200 5.15 7.59 15.89
C LEU A 200 3.61 7.68 15.73
N LYS A 201 3.08 8.77 15.15
CA LYS A 201 1.65 8.91 14.85
C LYS A 201 1.22 8.14 13.59
N ARG A 202 2.17 7.62 12.80
CA ARG A 202 1.91 6.82 11.59
C ARG A 202 1.78 5.33 11.92
N PHE A 203 2.37 4.89 13.04
CA PHE A 203 2.15 3.55 13.55
C PHE A 203 0.73 3.41 14.09
N ASN A 204 -0.02 2.49 13.51
CA ASN A 204 -1.35 2.09 13.97
C ASN A 204 -1.47 0.60 13.77
N ILE A 205 -1.44 -0.15 14.87
CA ILE A 205 -1.54 -1.61 14.87
C ILE A 205 -2.79 -2.10 14.11
N ARG A 206 -3.90 -1.35 14.19
CA ARG A 206 -5.15 -1.66 13.49
C ARG A 206 -4.95 -1.69 11.96
N SER A 207 -4.15 -0.76 11.45
CA SER A 207 -3.86 -0.62 10.03
C SER A 207 -2.87 -1.67 9.50
N ILE A 208 -2.16 -2.37 10.39
CA ILE A 208 -1.34 -3.54 10.06
C ILE A 208 -2.21 -4.81 10.09
N MET A 209 -3.03 -4.95 11.14
CA MET A 209 -3.77 -6.18 11.42
C MET A 209 -4.98 -6.41 10.51
N ILE A 210 -5.72 -5.36 10.15
CA ILE A 210 -6.89 -5.51 9.26
C ILE A 210 -6.47 -6.01 7.87
N PRO A 211 -5.45 -5.45 7.20
CA PRO A 211 -4.98 -6.00 5.92
C PRO A 211 -4.36 -7.40 6.03
N ALA A 212 -3.92 -7.82 7.21
CA ALA A 212 -3.38 -9.15 7.45
C ALA A 212 -4.46 -10.23 7.60
N LEU A 213 -5.72 -9.84 7.84
CA LEU A 213 -6.86 -10.75 8.06
C LEU A 213 -6.98 -11.87 7.01
N PRO A 214 -6.91 -11.61 5.69
CA PRO A 214 -7.02 -12.69 4.71
C PRO A 214 -5.93 -13.77 4.87
N GLY A 215 -4.72 -13.38 5.27
CA GLY A 215 -3.64 -14.33 5.54
C GLY A 215 -3.91 -15.19 6.78
N PHE A 216 -4.43 -14.57 7.85
CA PHE A 216 -4.81 -15.30 9.06
C PHE A 216 -5.98 -16.24 8.83
N ILE A 217 -6.98 -15.81 8.06
CA ILE A 217 -8.13 -16.63 7.69
C ILE A 217 -7.68 -17.86 6.91
N ALA A 218 -6.76 -17.70 5.95
CA ALA A 218 -6.21 -18.84 5.20
C ALA A 218 -5.53 -19.85 6.13
N MET A 219 -4.74 -19.38 7.09
CA MET A 219 -4.07 -20.22 8.09
C MET A 219 -5.08 -20.95 8.99
N ALA A 220 -6.12 -20.27 9.46
CA ALA A 220 -7.18 -20.86 10.29
C ALA A 220 -7.97 -21.94 9.54
N ILE A 221 -8.25 -21.75 8.25
CA ILE A 221 -8.88 -22.77 7.40
C ILE A 221 -8.00 -24.01 7.29
N VAL A 222 -6.69 -23.84 7.05
CA VAL A 222 -5.75 -24.98 6.97
C VAL A 222 -5.70 -25.74 8.29
N LEU A 223 -5.65 -25.05 9.42
CA LEU A 223 -5.68 -25.67 10.74
C LEU A 223 -7.00 -26.44 10.97
N ALA A 224 -8.14 -25.83 10.67
CA ALA A 224 -9.45 -26.46 10.85
C ALA A 224 -9.58 -27.73 10.00
N LEU A 225 -9.14 -27.69 8.73
CA LEU A 225 -9.17 -28.86 7.85
C LEU A 225 -8.20 -29.95 8.27
N SER A 226 -7.08 -29.61 8.94
CA SER A 226 -6.10 -30.59 9.45
C SER A 226 -6.67 -31.51 10.52
N HIS A 227 -7.72 -31.08 11.23
CA HIS A 227 -8.41 -31.89 12.23
C HIS A 227 -9.45 -32.85 11.62
N ILE A 228 -9.67 -32.84 10.30
CA ILE A 228 -10.55 -33.79 9.63
C ILE A 228 -9.77 -35.09 9.39
N PRO A 229 -10.30 -36.27 9.80
CA PRO A 229 -9.67 -37.54 9.51
C PRO A 229 -9.37 -37.70 8.02
N GLY A 230 -8.11 -37.98 7.67
CA GLY A 230 -7.63 -38.09 6.28
C GLY A 230 -7.01 -36.81 5.69
N LEU A 231 -7.09 -35.66 6.37
CA LEU A 231 -6.45 -34.40 5.97
C LEU A 231 -5.34 -33.93 6.93
N GLU A 232 -4.88 -34.81 7.82
CA GLU A 232 -3.90 -34.51 8.88
C GLU A 232 -2.59 -33.89 8.37
N LYS A 233 -2.18 -34.22 7.12
CA LYS A 233 -0.99 -33.61 6.47
C LYS A 233 -1.08 -32.10 6.28
N LEU A 234 -2.28 -31.51 6.38
CA LEU A 234 -2.44 -30.06 6.38
C LEU A 234 -1.81 -29.39 7.61
N ASN A 235 -1.54 -30.13 8.70
CA ASN A 235 -0.84 -29.60 9.85
C ASN A 235 0.59 -29.15 9.49
N ASP A 236 1.28 -29.89 8.63
CA ASP A 236 2.61 -29.49 8.13
C ASP A 236 2.56 -28.16 7.36
N ILE A 237 1.48 -27.94 6.60
CA ILE A 237 1.25 -26.69 5.87
C ILE A 237 0.95 -25.56 6.86
N PHE A 238 0.15 -25.82 7.90
CA PHE A 238 -0.11 -24.85 8.96
C PHE A 238 1.18 -24.41 9.65
N GLU A 239 2.07 -25.33 10.00
CA GLU A 239 3.39 -25.01 10.60
C GLU A 239 4.26 -24.13 9.68
N ILE A 240 4.22 -24.36 8.37
CA ILE A 240 4.89 -23.50 7.38
C ILE A 240 4.27 -22.10 7.37
N LEU A 241 2.94 -22.01 7.36
CA LEU A 241 2.21 -20.74 7.36
C LEU A 241 2.46 -19.94 8.64
N LEU A 242 2.55 -20.61 9.79
CA LEU A 242 2.86 -20.01 11.08
C LEU A 242 4.24 -19.35 11.07
N LYS A 243 5.26 -20.01 10.48
CA LYS A 243 6.59 -19.39 10.27
C LYS A 243 6.57 -18.22 9.29
N GLY A 244 5.58 -18.15 8.40
CA GLY A 244 5.38 -17.03 7.47
C GLY A 244 4.66 -15.82 8.08
N LEU A 245 4.02 -15.98 9.24
CA LEU A 245 3.22 -14.96 9.91
C LEU A 245 4.03 -13.69 10.26
N PRO A 246 5.26 -13.77 10.82
CA PRO A 246 6.11 -12.60 11.06
C PRO A 246 6.44 -11.84 9.76
N VAL A 247 6.60 -12.56 8.65
CA VAL A 247 6.91 -11.96 7.34
C VAL A 247 5.71 -11.16 6.82
N LEU A 248 4.50 -11.71 6.91
CA LEU A 248 3.27 -11.03 6.50
C LEU A 248 3.09 -9.70 7.23
N VAL A 249 3.20 -9.71 8.57
CA VAL A 249 3.02 -8.50 9.38
C VAL A 249 4.17 -7.51 9.19
N ALA A 250 5.40 -7.98 8.96
CA ALA A 250 6.54 -7.11 8.67
C ALA A 250 6.35 -6.32 7.37
N VAL A 251 5.85 -6.97 6.32
CA VAL A 251 5.53 -6.33 5.03
C VAL A 251 4.49 -5.23 5.20
N LEU A 252 3.40 -5.53 5.91
CA LEU A 252 2.31 -4.58 6.13
C LEU A 252 2.74 -3.41 7.02
N ALA A 253 3.52 -3.68 8.06
CA ALA A 253 4.10 -2.67 8.93
C ALA A 253 5.08 -1.76 8.16
N ALA A 254 5.97 -2.32 7.36
CA ALA A 254 6.91 -1.55 6.54
C ALA A 254 6.16 -0.64 5.57
N LYS A 255 5.19 -1.18 4.82
CA LYS A 255 4.36 -0.45 3.86
C LYS A 255 3.63 0.73 4.51
N GLN A 256 3.05 0.52 5.69
CA GLN A 256 2.32 1.57 6.41
C GLN A 256 3.22 2.74 6.82
N ILE A 257 4.45 2.46 7.24
CA ILE A 257 5.35 3.49 7.81
C ILE A 257 6.07 4.29 6.72
N SER A 258 6.51 3.63 5.66
CA SER A 258 7.32 4.23 4.59
C SER A 258 6.49 4.92 3.50
N GLU A 259 5.25 4.47 3.27
CA GLU A 259 4.37 4.89 2.18
C GLU A 259 4.95 4.66 0.76
N LEU A 260 6.01 3.85 0.65
CA LEU A 260 6.68 3.50 -0.61
C LEU A 260 6.32 2.07 -1.02
N ASP A 261 5.08 1.89 -1.49
CA ASP A 261 4.41 0.60 -1.72
C ASP A 261 5.35 -0.56 -2.09
N GLU A 262 5.89 -0.59 -3.29
CA GLU A 262 6.69 -1.72 -3.80
C GLU A 262 8.05 -1.86 -3.11
N VAL A 263 8.74 -0.75 -2.86
CA VAL A 263 10.06 -0.73 -2.19
C VAL A 263 9.96 -1.28 -0.77
N SER A 264 8.84 -1.01 -0.12
CA SER A 264 8.60 -1.36 1.29
C SER A 264 8.15 -2.80 1.45
N ILE A 265 7.51 -3.36 0.43
CA ILE A 265 7.26 -4.80 0.39
C ILE A 265 8.59 -5.55 0.42
N VAL A 266 9.55 -5.17 -0.43
CA VAL A 266 10.87 -5.82 -0.46
C VAL A 266 11.58 -5.68 0.89
N ALA A 267 11.62 -4.46 1.46
CA ALA A 267 12.23 -4.23 2.76
C ALA A 267 11.56 -5.05 3.88
N GLY A 268 10.23 -5.09 3.88
CA GLY A 268 9.45 -5.83 4.87
C GLY A 268 9.60 -7.34 4.76
N VAL A 269 9.73 -7.89 3.54
CA VAL A 269 10.01 -9.33 3.35
C VAL A 269 11.38 -9.67 3.93
N VAL A 270 12.43 -8.92 3.56
CA VAL A 270 13.80 -9.18 4.04
C VAL A 270 13.88 -9.05 5.56
N ALA A 271 13.32 -7.98 6.12
CA ALA A 271 13.28 -7.78 7.57
C ALA A 271 12.45 -8.87 8.26
N GLY A 272 11.30 -9.23 7.70
CA GLY A 272 10.39 -10.23 8.24
C GLY A 272 11.01 -11.63 8.31
N VAL A 273 11.71 -12.06 7.26
CA VAL A 273 12.43 -13.35 7.23
C VAL A 273 13.48 -13.42 8.34
N LEU A 274 14.20 -12.32 8.58
CA LEU A 274 15.20 -12.24 9.66
C LEU A 274 14.55 -12.07 11.05
N SER A 275 13.26 -11.75 11.11
CA SER A 275 12.51 -11.54 12.36
C SER A 275 11.66 -12.75 12.77
N VAL A 276 11.71 -13.86 12.02
CA VAL A 276 10.89 -15.07 12.28
C VAL A 276 11.08 -15.60 13.71
N GLU A 277 12.31 -15.59 14.21
CA GLU A 277 12.61 -16.04 15.59
C GLU A 277 11.99 -15.14 16.68
N GLY A 278 11.68 -13.89 16.35
CA GLY A 278 10.99 -12.97 17.24
C GLY A 278 9.46 -13.11 17.23
N GLY A 279 8.92 -14.03 16.42
CA GLY A 279 7.49 -14.28 16.29
C GLY A 279 6.68 -13.11 15.74
N LEU A 280 5.36 -13.08 16.00
CA LEU A 280 4.46 -11.99 15.55
C LEU A 280 4.99 -10.61 15.96
N ILE A 281 5.41 -10.45 17.21
CA ILE A 281 5.92 -9.18 17.75
C ILE A 281 7.21 -8.77 17.02
N GLY A 282 8.11 -9.72 16.80
CA GLY A 282 9.34 -9.48 16.06
C GLY A 282 9.08 -9.02 14.63
N GLY A 283 8.13 -9.65 13.94
CA GLY A 283 7.70 -9.23 12.60
C GLY A 283 7.19 -7.78 12.57
N ILE A 284 6.34 -7.39 13.52
CA ILE A 284 5.82 -6.02 13.61
C ILE A 284 6.95 -5.01 13.85
N ILE A 285 7.81 -5.26 14.84
CA ILE A 285 8.92 -4.33 15.17
C ILE A 285 9.91 -4.25 14.01
N GLY A 286 10.29 -5.37 13.42
CA GLY A 286 11.17 -5.46 12.26
C GLY A 286 10.62 -4.71 11.06
N GLY A 287 9.33 -4.90 10.75
CA GLY A 287 8.66 -4.18 9.67
C GLY A 287 8.58 -2.66 9.91
N VAL A 288 8.27 -2.23 11.14
CA VAL A 288 8.26 -0.80 11.49
C VAL A 288 9.65 -0.19 11.31
N MET A 289 10.70 -0.83 11.82
CA MET A 289 12.08 -0.36 11.63
C MET A 289 12.47 -0.32 10.14
N ALA A 290 12.11 -1.36 9.38
CA ALA A 290 12.35 -1.40 7.94
C ALA A 290 11.68 -0.21 7.24
N GLY A 291 10.41 0.09 7.56
CA GLY A 291 9.69 1.23 7.01
C GLY A 291 10.33 2.58 7.36
N ILE A 292 10.85 2.74 8.58
CA ILE A 292 11.60 3.95 9.00
C ILE A 292 12.88 4.09 8.18
N PHE A 293 13.66 3.01 8.05
CA PHE A 293 14.90 3.01 7.28
C PHE A 293 14.66 3.22 5.79
N VAL A 294 13.62 2.62 5.21
CA VAL A 294 13.22 2.84 3.81
C VAL A 294 13.08 4.33 3.56
N ARG A 295 12.29 5.02 4.39
CA ARG A 295 12.06 6.45 4.22
C ARG A 295 13.33 7.28 4.41
N TRP A 296 14.08 7.00 5.46
CA TRP A 296 15.30 7.74 5.79
C TRP A 296 16.37 7.59 4.70
N LEU A 297 16.66 6.36 4.28
CA LEU A 297 17.64 6.07 3.23
C LEU A 297 17.18 6.57 1.86
N PHE A 298 15.87 6.53 1.57
CA PHE A 298 15.32 7.09 0.34
C PHE A 298 15.58 8.60 0.26
N GLU A 299 15.22 9.36 1.31
CA GLU A 299 15.47 10.80 1.37
C GLU A 299 16.98 11.13 1.33
N LEU A 300 17.82 10.33 2.01
CA LEU A 300 19.27 10.49 2.02
C LEU A 300 19.88 10.30 0.62
N CYS A 301 19.54 9.20 -0.06
CA CYS A 301 20.06 8.90 -1.40
C CYS A 301 19.59 9.93 -2.45
N LEU A 302 18.36 10.44 -2.33
CA LEU A 302 17.89 11.56 -3.16
C LEU A 302 18.74 12.82 -2.94
N ASN A 303 19.03 13.16 -1.69
CA ASN A 303 19.89 14.30 -1.38
C ASN A 303 21.31 14.14 -1.92
N TRP A 304 21.82 12.90 -1.98
CA TRP A 304 23.12 12.55 -2.55
C TRP A 304 23.15 12.41 -4.08
N ARG A 305 22.02 12.65 -4.78
CA ARG A 305 21.90 12.55 -6.25
C ARG A 305 22.14 11.13 -6.81
N PHE A 306 21.79 10.10 -6.05
CA PHE A 306 21.88 8.75 -6.58
C PHE A 306 20.81 8.51 -7.66
N PRO A 307 21.10 7.71 -8.70
CA PRO A 307 20.09 7.27 -9.66
C PRO A 307 18.95 6.54 -8.95
N MET A 308 17.71 6.69 -9.43
CA MET A 308 16.54 6.13 -8.73
C MET A 308 16.57 4.62 -8.57
N THR A 309 17.10 3.88 -9.54
CA THR A 309 17.28 2.44 -9.42
C THR A 309 18.15 2.12 -8.20
N THR A 310 19.25 2.86 -7.99
CA THR A 310 20.09 2.75 -6.79
C THR A 310 19.34 3.16 -5.53
N VAL A 311 18.60 4.27 -5.57
CA VAL A 311 17.78 4.72 -4.43
C VAL A 311 16.82 3.61 -3.99
N ASN A 312 16.15 2.92 -4.91
CA ASN A 312 15.20 1.85 -4.59
C ASN A 312 15.90 0.58 -4.09
N ILE A 313 17.09 0.24 -4.60
CA ILE A 313 17.90 -0.88 -4.08
C ILE A 313 18.34 -0.61 -2.64
N VAL A 314 18.84 0.58 -2.35
CA VAL A 314 19.26 0.96 -1.00
C VAL A 314 18.05 1.05 -0.06
N ALA A 315 17.01 1.78 -0.47
CA ALA A 315 15.82 1.97 0.35
C ALA A 315 15.05 0.67 0.57
N GLY A 316 14.97 -0.24 -0.39
CA GLY A 316 14.31 -1.53 -0.23
C GLY A 316 15.21 -2.57 0.43
N GLY A 317 16.29 -2.93 -0.25
CA GLY A 317 17.17 -4.03 0.16
C GLY A 317 17.97 -3.73 1.42
N ILE A 318 18.72 -2.62 1.45
CA ILE A 318 19.60 -2.30 2.58
C ILE A 318 18.77 -1.96 3.84
N SER A 319 17.66 -1.25 3.71
CA SER A 319 16.78 -0.97 4.86
C SER A 319 16.21 -2.24 5.47
N GLY A 320 15.73 -3.17 4.64
CA GLY A 320 15.21 -4.46 5.10
C GLY A 320 16.28 -5.30 5.78
N LEU A 321 17.47 -5.36 5.20
CA LEU A 321 18.61 -6.06 5.77
C LEU A 321 19.04 -5.44 7.11
N ALA A 322 19.18 -4.11 7.18
CA ALA A 322 19.58 -3.42 8.40
C ALA A 322 18.56 -3.63 9.53
N ALA A 323 17.26 -3.45 9.26
CA ALA A 323 16.20 -3.69 10.24
C ALA A 323 16.13 -5.16 10.67
N GLY A 324 16.25 -6.08 9.71
CA GLY A 324 16.24 -7.52 9.96
C GLY A 324 17.43 -7.99 10.78
N LEU A 325 18.63 -7.48 10.53
CA LEU A 325 19.83 -7.83 11.32
C LEU A 325 19.74 -7.29 12.75
N VAL A 326 19.21 -6.08 12.94
CA VAL A 326 18.91 -5.54 14.27
C VAL A 326 17.88 -6.42 14.99
N MET A 327 16.83 -6.85 14.29
CA MET A 327 15.87 -7.78 14.87
C MET A 327 16.55 -9.10 15.26
N HIS A 328 17.16 -9.78 14.30
CA HIS A 328 17.73 -11.10 14.47
C HIS A 328 18.73 -11.17 15.63
N TYR A 329 19.71 -10.28 15.68
CA TYR A 329 20.80 -10.35 16.67
C TYR A 329 20.50 -9.68 18.01
N LEU A 330 19.59 -8.70 18.06
CA LEU A 330 19.38 -7.89 19.27
C LEU A 330 17.97 -8.03 19.85
N LEU A 331 16.93 -7.91 19.01
CA LEU A 331 15.57 -7.74 19.50
C LEU A 331 14.72 -9.03 19.47
N SER A 332 15.07 -10.04 18.67
CA SER A 332 14.32 -11.29 18.58
C SER A 332 14.18 -12.01 19.93
N PRO A 333 15.23 -12.15 20.77
CA PRO A 333 15.08 -12.75 22.10
C PRO A 333 14.12 -11.96 23.00
N LEU A 334 14.17 -10.63 22.92
CA LEU A 334 13.29 -9.74 23.69
C LEU A 334 11.85 -9.82 23.21
N ALA A 335 11.63 -9.83 21.89
CA ALA A 335 10.31 -9.94 21.28
C ALA A 335 9.65 -11.29 21.61
N LEU A 336 10.41 -12.38 21.51
CA LEU A 336 9.95 -13.71 21.88
C LEU A 336 9.63 -13.80 23.37
N SER A 337 10.48 -13.22 24.22
CA SER A 337 10.26 -13.14 25.67
C SER A 337 8.99 -12.35 26.01
N ALA A 338 8.76 -11.21 25.36
CA ALA A 338 7.55 -10.41 25.54
C ALA A 338 6.28 -11.20 25.18
N GLY A 339 6.30 -11.94 24.06
CA GLY A 339 5.20 -12.83 23.69
C GLY A 339 4.97 -13.93 24.73
N ASN A 340 6.04 -14.56 25.22
CA ASN A 340 5.93 -15.58 26.26
C ASN A 340 5.34 -15.04 27.56
N TYR A 341 5.69 -13.82 27.97
CA TYR A 341 5.13 -13.22 29.17
C TYR A 341 3.63 -12.93 29.04
N ILE A 342 3.18 -12.47 27.87
CA ILE A 342 1.75 -12.29 27.60
C ILE A 342 1.02 -13.63 27.73
N LYS A 343 1.55 -14.68 27.10
CA LYS A 343 0.96 -16.03 27.19
C LYS A 343 0.95 -16.56 28.63
N LEU A 344 2.07 -16.48 29.34
CA LEU A 344 2.18 -16.90 30.74
C LEU A 344 1.19 -16.16 31.64
N ALA A 345 0.95 -14.87 31.39
CA ALA A 345 -0.04 -14.10 32.15
C ALA A 345 -1.46 -14.64 31.92
N ILE A 346 -1.81 -14.99 30.67
CA ILE A 346 -3.10 -15.59 30.34
C ILE A 346 -3.24 -16.97 31.00
N GLU A 347 -2.23 -17.84 30.85
CA GLU A 347 -2.22 -19.18 31.45
C GLU A 347 -2.30 -19.13 32.98
N SER A 348 -1.59 -18.19 33.61
CA SER A 348 -1.66 -17.99 35.08
C SER A 348 -3.04 -17.54 35.53
N THR A 349 -3.72 -16.71 34.74
CA THR A 349 -5.09 -16.27 35.02
C THR A 349 -6.06 -17.44 34.91
N LEU A 350 -5.88 -18.31 33.90
CA LEU A 350 -6.66 -19.53 33.74
C LEU A 350 -6.43 -20.53 34.87
N ALA A 351 -5.18 -20.72 35.29
CA ALA A 351 -4.83 -21.61 36.39
C ALA A 351 -5.40 -21.12 37.74
N PHE A 352 -5.52 -19.80 37.94
CA PHE A 352 -6.13 -19.25 39.15
C PHE A 352 -7.65 -19.49 39.20
N SER A 353 -8.38 -19.13 38.14
CA SER A 353 -9.81 -19.40 38.03
C SER A 353 -10.28 -19.28 36.58
N PRO A 354 -10.62 -20.39 35.91
CA PRO A 354 -11.13 -20.36 34.54
C PRO A 354 -12.42 -19.55 34.38
N ILE A 355 -13.32 -19.64 35.36
CA ILE A 355 -14.62 -18.94 35.36
C ILE A 355 -14.40 -17.43 35.45
N LEU A 356 -13.54 -16.99 36.37
CA LEU A 356 -13.23 -15.57 36.52
C LEU A 356 -12.48 -15.02 35.29
N ALA A 357 -11.56 -15.81 34.74
CA ALA A 357 -10.83 -15.46 33.51
C ALA A 357 -11.80 -15.26 32.33
N GLY A 358 -12.77 -16.16 32.15
CA GLY A 358 -13.81 -16.05 31.13
C GLY A 358 -14.69 -14.82 31.31
N LEU A 359 -15.14 -14.56 32.55
CA LEU A 359 -15.94 -13.38 32.87
C LEU A 359 -15.18 -12.07 32.58
N LEU A 360 -13.92 -11.98 33.01
CA LEU A 360 -13.08 -10.80 32.76
C LEU A 360 -12.79 -10.62 31.27
N ALA A 361 -12.48 -11.69 30.55
CA ALA A 361 -12.26 -11.65 29.11
C ALA A 361 -13.52 -11.14 28.38
N GLY A 362 -14.71 -11.66 28.71
CA GLY A 362 -15.98 -11.18 28.16
C GLY A 362 -16.23 -9.69 28.46
N LEU A 363 -16.01 -9.26 29.70
CA LEU A 363 -16.17 -7.86 30.11
C LEU A 363 -15.19 -6.90 29.41
N VAL A 364 -14.01 -7.37 28.99
CA VAL A 364 -13.01 -6.58 28.25
C VAL A 364 -13.27 -6.58 26.74
N ILE A 365 -13.64 -7.73 26.16
CA ILE A 365 -13.94 -7.85 24.72
C ILE A 365 -15.15 -7.00 24.34
N TRP A 366 -16.15 -6.93 25.21
CA TRP A 366 -17.36 -6.15 25.02
C TRP A 366 -17.14 -4.66 24.66
N PRO A 367 -16.52 -3.84 25.52
CA PRO A 367 -16.23 -2.45 25.19
C PRO A 367 -15.21 -2.33 24.05
N ALA A 368 -14.34 -3.33 23.87
CA ALA A 368 -13.38 -3.34 22.76
C ALA A 368 -14.07 -3.44 21.38
N ILE A 369 -15.18 -4.16 21.28
CA ILE A 369 -16.00 -4.24 20.05
C ILE A 369 -16.72 -2.91 19.81
N LEU A 370 -17.38 -2.36 20.83
CA LEU A 370 -18.09 -1.08 20.72
C LEU A 370 -17.14 0.08 20.36
N GLY A 371 -15.92 0.06 20.90
CA GLY A 371 -14.86 1.01 20.57
C GLY A 371 -14.12 0.71 19.26
N GLY A 372 -14.45 -0.38 18.56
CA GLY A 372 -13.78 -0.82 17.32
C GLY A 372 -12.32 -1.25 17.49
N VAL A 373 -11.81 -1.35 18.72
CA VAL A 373 -10.42 -1.72 19.02
C VAL A 373 -10.20 -3.24 19.06
N TYR A 374 -11.28 -4.03 18.96
CA TYR A 374 -11.23 -5.49 18.93
C TYR A 374 -10.17 -6.05 17.96
N HIS A 375 -10.23 -5.70 16.67
CA HIS A 375 -9.28 -6.20 15.67
C HIS A 375 -7.85 -5.66 15.86
N ALA A 376 -7.68 -4.59 16.64
CA ALA A 376 -6.39 -3.96 16.88
C ALA A 376 -5.65 -4.57 18.08
N VAL A 377 -6.37 -5.22 19.01
CA VAL A 377 -5.84 -5.69 20.29
C VAL A 377 -6.15 -7.17 20.54
N ILE A 378 -7.42 -7.56 20.45
CA ILE A 378 -7.85 -8.92 20.78
C ILE A 378 -7.37 -9.92 19.73
N LEU A 379 -7.56 -9.61 18.44
CA LEU A 379 -7.13 -10.48 17.35
C LEU A 379 -5.61 -10.76 17.37
N PRO A 380 -4.71 -9.76 17.53
CA PRO A 380 -3.29 -10.04 17.76
C PRO A 380 -3.00 -10.97 18.95
N LEU A 381 -3.72 -10.83 20.06
CA LEU A 381 -3.52 -11.66 21.24
C LEU A 381 -3.95 -13.11 20.99
N VAL A 382 -5.07 -13.32 20.30
CA VAL A 382 -5.51 -14.65 19.85
C VAL A 382 -4.43 -15.31 19.01
N LEU A 383 -3.87 -14.59 18.04
CA LEU A 383 -2.81 -15.11 17.18
C LEU A 383 -1.53 -15.43 17.94
N LEU A 384 -1.16 -14.58 18.92
CA LEU A 384 0.00 -14.80 19.76
C LEU A 384 -0.17 -16.07 20.63
N GLU A 385 -1.36 -16.31 21.16
CA GLU A 385 -1.67 -17.57 21.86
C GLU A 385 -1.57 -18.77 20.91
N MET A 386 -2.13 -18.66 19.70
CA MET A 386 -2.11 -19.73 18.70
C MET A 386 -0.69 -20.06 18.20
N GLU A 387 0.18 -19.05 18.08
CA GLU A 387 1.56 -19.19 17.59
C GLU A 387 2.37 -20.22 18.38
N LYS A 388 2.08 -20.41 19.67
CA LYS A 388 2.84 -21.32 20.55
C LYS A 388 2.12 -22.61 20.96
N SER A 389 0.79 -22.61 20.96
CA SER A 389 -0.01 -23.74 21.47
C SER A 389 -0.96 -24.34 20.46
N GLY A 390 -1.14 -23.74 19.29
CA GLY A 390 -2.17 -24.14 18.32
C GLY A 390 -3.61 -23.84 18.77
N VAL A 391 -3.81 -23.55 20.06
CA VAL A 391 -5.09 -23.18 20.68
C VAL A 391 -4.99 -21.80 21.34
N SER A 392 -6.12 -21.09 21.43
CA SER A 392 -6.22 -19.78 22.09
C SER A 392 -7.43 -19.73 23.00
N PHE A 393 -7.22 -19.30 24.25
CA PHE A 393 -8.32 -19.09 25.20
C PHE A 393 -9.17 -17.89 24.79
N LEU A 394 -8.55 -16.77 24.40
CA LEU A 394 -9.30 -15.60 23.94
C LEU A 394 -10.09 -15.90 22.66
N GLY A 395 -9.56 -16.76 21.78
CA GLY A 395 -10.26 -17.25 20.59
C GLY A 395 -11.46 -18.13 20.95
N ALA A 396 -11.35 -18.96 21.99
CA ALA A 396 -12.48 -19.73 22.48
C ALA A 396 -13.58 -18.84 23.07
N VAL A 397 -13.21 -17.82 23.86
CA VAL A 397 -14.16 -16.83 24.40
C VAL A 397 -14.84 -16.06 23.26
N ASP A 398 -14.09 -15.70 22.22
CA ASP A 398 -14.61 -15.02 21.04
C ASP A 398 -15.63 -15.86 20.26
N MET A 399 -15.31 -17.13 20.06
CA MET A 399 -16.19 -18.10 19.40
C MET A 399 -17.49 -18.30 20.17
N VAL A 400 -17.43 -18.49 21.49
CA VAL A 400 -18.63 -18.67 22.31
C VAL A 400 -19.41 -17.36 22.44
N GLY A 401 -18.73 -16.26 22.75
CA GLY A 401 -19.36 -14.98 23.10
C GLY A 401 -19.89 -14.18 21.91
N LEU A 402 -19.23 -14.23 20.76
CA LEU A 402 -19.65 -13.50 19.55
C LEU A 402 -20.30 -14.41 18.54
N VAL A 403 -19.63 -15.49 18.15
CA VAL A 403 -20.06 -16.31 17.02
C VAL A 403 -21.30 -17.13 17.36
N MET A 404 -21.25 -17.90 18.46
CA MET A 404 -22.37 -18.75 18.86
C MET A 404 -23.58 -17.95 19.35
N VAL A 405 -23.36 -16.86 20.08
CA VAL A 405 -24.43 -15.95 20.51
C VAL A 405 -25.07 -15.26 19.30
N ALA A 406 -24.28 -14.70 18.36
CA ALA A 406 -24.83 -14.08 17.16
C ALA A 406 -25.57 -15.10 16.28
N ALA A 407 -25.04 -16.32 16.17
CA ALA A 407 -25.72 -17.43 15.48
C ALA A 407 -27.07 -17.75 16.13
N GLY A 408 -27.13 -17.81 17.46
CA GLY A 408 -28.36 -18.05 18.21
C GLY A 408 -29.39 -16.92 18.05
N ILE A 409 -28.96 -15.66 18.09
CA ILE A 409 -29.82 -14.50 17.87
C ILE A 409 -30.36 -14.49 16.43
N ASN A 410 -29.48 -14.72 15.45
CA ASN A 410 -29.88 -14.78 14.04
C ASN A 410 -30.84 -15.95 13.78
N LEU A 411 -30.58 -17.13 14.36
CA LEU A 411 -31.49 -18.26 14.28
C LEU A 411 -32.85 -17.97 14.93
N ALA A 412 -32.87 -17.31 16.09
CA ALA A 412 -34.10 -16.90 16.75
C ALA A 412 -34.92 -15.94 15.87
N ASN A 413 -34.28 -15.00 15.18
CA ASN A 413 -34.93 -14.08 14.25
C ASN A 413 -35.38 -14.77 12.93
N VAL A 414 -34.78 -15.91 12.56
CA VAL A 414 -35.23 -16.73 11.42
C VAL A 414 -36.46 -17.57 11.80
N ILE A 415 -36.43 -18.19 12.99
CA ILE A 415 -37.48 -19.12 13.44
C ILE A 415 -38.70 -18.39 14.01
N ALA A 416 -38.47 -17.34 14.80
CA ALA A 416 -39.50 -16.58 15.50
C ALA A 416 -39.29 -15.05 15.33
N PRO A 417 -39.34 -14.53 14.09
CA PRO A 417 -39.20 -13.10 13.83
C PRO A 417 -40.31 -12.30 14.50
N ARG A 418 -39.99 -11.10 15.01
CA ARG A 418 -41.02 -10.14 15.45
C ARG A 418 -41.73 -9.52 14.25
N GLU A 419 -40.98 -9.29 13.16
CA GLU A 419 -41.50 -8.82 11.88
C GLU A 419 -40.98 -9.68 10.72
N LYS A 420 -41.79 -9.92 9.69
CA LYS A 420 -41.40 -10.73 8.52
C LYS A 420 -40.15 -10.19 7.80
N SER A 421 -39.86 -8.90 7.92
CA SER A 421 -38.66 -8.22 7.43
C SER A 421 -37.38 -8.67 8.14
N GLU A 422 -37.45 -9.00 9.43
CA GLU A 422 -36.28 -9.43 10.23
C GLU A 422 -35.77 -10.79 9.78
N ALA A 423 -36.66 -11.74 9.47
CA ALA A 423 -36.28 -13.05 8.96
C ALA A 423 -35.53 -12.97 7.62
N ALA A 424 -35.92 -12.02 6.74
CA ALA A 424 -35.28 -11.82 5.44
C ALA A 424 -33.83 -11.32 5.58
N VAL A 425 -33.52 -10.55 6.63
CA VAL A 425 -32.17 -10.06 6.93
C VAL A 425 -31.37 -11.08 7.75
N ALA A 426 -32.04 -11.77 8.68
CA ALA A 426 -31.40 -12.74 9.58
C ALA A 426 -31.02 -14.05 8.89
N THR A 427 -31.73 -14.49 7.85
CA THR A 427 -31.43 -15.73 7.12
C THR A 427 -30.03 -15.73 6.49
N PRO A 428 -29.66 -14.76 5.62
CA PRO A 428 -28.30 -14.70 5.07
C PRO A 428 -27.23 -14.43 6.14
N ALA A 429 -27.56 -13.67 7.19
CA ALA A 429 -26.65 -13.43 8.32
C ALA A 429 -26.39 -14.71 9.14
N CYS A 430 -27.41 -15.55 9.35
CA CYS A 430 -27.30 -16.84 10.04
C CYS A 430 -26.42 -17.80 9.23
N SER A 431 -26.65 -17.92 7.91
CA SER A 431 -25.83 -18.74 7.02
C SER A 431 -24.37 -18.27 6.99
N LEU A 432 -24.14 -16.95 6.90
CA LEU A 432 -22.78 -16.40 6.94
C LEU A 432 -22.11 -16.68 8.30
N THR A 433 -22.86 -16.61 9.39
CA THR A 433 -22.33 -16.87 10.74
C THR A 433 -21.91 -18.34 10.89
N TRP A 434 -22.71 -19.27 10.39
CA TRP A 434 -22.41 -20.70 10.53
C TRP A 434 -21.24 -21.15 9.65
N VAL A 435 -21.05 -20.51 8.50
CA VAL A 435 -20.02 -20.92 7.52
C VAL A 435 -18.73 -20.10 7.66
N LEU A 436 -18.81 -18.81 8.00
CA LEU A 436 -17.67 -17.89 8.00
C LEU A 436 -17.41 -17.15 9.32
N ALA A 437 -18.29 -17.18 10.34
CA ALA A 437 -18.02 -16.40 11.56
C ALA A 437 -16.87 -16.89 12.46
N PRO A 438 -16.35 -18.14 12.36
CA PRO A 438 -15.03 -18.45 12.91
C PRO A 438 -13.88 -17.57 12.36
N LEU A 439 -14.14 -16.84 11.28
CA LEU A 439 -13.15 -16.13 10.47
C LEU A 439 -13.47 -14.62 10.32
N LEU A 440 -14.68 -14.16 10.69
CA LEU A 440 -15.18 -12.79 10.51
C LEU A 440 -16.14 -12.39 11.64
N ASN A 441 -16.16 -11.09 11.99
CA ASN A 441 -17.10 -10.53 12.96
C ASN A 441 -18.54 -10.64 12.41
N PRO A 442 -19.46 -11.40 13.04
CA PRO A 442 -20.79 -11.65 12.47
C PRO A 442 -21.67 -10.40 12.52
N PRO A 443 -22.50 -10.15 11.48
CA PRO A 443 -23.48 -9.08 11.52
C PRO A 443 -24.59 -9.40 12.54
N ILE A 444 -24.72 -8.56 13.56
CA ILE A 444 -25.81 -8.63 14.55
C ILE A 444 -26.88 -7.60 14.15
N PRO A 445 -28.12 -8.01 13.84
CA PRO A 445 -29.17 -7.11 13.31
C PRO A 445 -29.62 -5.98 14.27
N SER A 446 -29.27 -6.03 15.56
CA SER A 446 -29.83 -5.18 16.63
C SER A 446 -28.94 -4.01 17.08
N CYS A 447 -27.96 -3.58 16.30
CA CYS A 447 -27.09 -2.45 16.65
C CYS A 447 -27.76 -1.07 16.41
N SER A 448 -28.78 -0.71 17.21
CA SER A 448 -29.23 0.67 17.55
C SER A 448 -30.48 0.61 18.47
N PRO A 449 -30.77 1.57 19.39
CA PRO A 449 -29.94 2.35 20.30
C PRO A 449 -30.26 1.98 21.78
N THR A 450 -30.54 0.72 22.10
CA THR A 450 -30.90 0.31 23.48
C THR A 450 -29.71 -0.32 24.16
N LYS A 451 -28.90 0.50 24.84
CA LYS A 451 -27.69 0.11 25.61
C LYS A 451 -27.92 -0.98 26.68
N LEU A 452 -29.18 -1.35 26.97
CA LEU A 452 -29.56 -2.28 28.04
C LEU A 452 -29.67 -3.76 27.62
N PHE A 453 -29.98 -4.07 26.35
CA PHE A 453 -30.30 -5.45 25.90
C PHE A 453 -29.08 -6.35 25.69
N LEU A 454 -27.93 -5.77 25.93
CA LEU A 454 -26.63 -6.21 25.46
C LEU A 454 -25.84 -6.80 26.67
N ALA A 455 -26.30 -6.56 27.91
CA ALA A 455 -25.75 -7.18 29.12
C ALA A 455 -25.95 -8.71 29.23
N PRO A 456 -27.14 -9.31 29.02
CA PRO A 456 -27.34 -10.73 29.33
C PRO A 456 -26.51 -11.74 28.49
N PRO A 457 -26.18 -11.52 27.19
CA PRO A 457 -25.39 -12.51 26.45
C PRO A 457 -23.92 -12.62 26.89
N PHE A 458 -23.36 -11.60 27.58
CA PHE A 458 -21.97 -11.61 28.06
C PHE A 458 -21.81 -12.18 29.47
N PHE A 459 -22.91 -12.32 30.23
CA PHE A 459 -22.94 -12.99 31.54
C PHE A 459 -23.31 -14.48 31.47
N GLY A 460 -23.64 -15.00 30.28
CA GLY A 460 -23.96 -16.41 30.05
C GLY A 460 -22.83 -17.46 30.09
N PRO A 461 -21.52 -17.15 29.94
CA PRO A 461 -20.51 -18.22 29.89
C PRO A 461 -20.22 -18.87 31.26
N GLY A 462 -20.83 -18.40 32.35
CA GLY A 462 -20.64 -18.97 33.69
C GLY A 462 -21.32 -20.33 33.94
N TRP A 463 -21.93 -20.97 32.93
CA TRP A 463 -22.76 -22.17 33.08
C TRP A 463 -22.40 -23.31 32.11
N ALA A 464 -21.13 -23.47 31.77
CA ALA A 464 -20.63 -24.71 31.18
C ALA A 464 -19.47 -25.22 32.06
N ALA A 465 -19.85 -25.98 33.09
CA ALA A 465 -18.97 -26.85 33.85
C ALA A 465 -18.74 -28.17 33.09
#